data_AF-A0A2S4PJE5-F1
#
_entry.id   AF-A0A2S4PJE5-F1
#
_cell.length_a   1.000
_cell.length_b   1.000
_cell.length_c   1.000
_cell.angle_alpha   90.00
_cell.angle_beta   90.00
_cell.angle_gamma   90.00
#
_symmetry.space_group_name_H-M   'P 1'
#
loop_
_entity.id
_entity.type
_entity.pdbx_description
1 polymer ?
#
loop_
_entity_poly.entity_id
_entity_poly.type
_entity_poly.pdbx_seq_one_letter_code
_entity_poly.pdbx_strand_id
1 'polypeptide(L)' 'MSGRGKGGKVKGKSKSRSSRAGLQFPVGRIHRLLRKGNYAERVGAGAPVYLAAVMEYLAAEVLELA' A
#
# COMPACT_ATOMS: atom_id res chain seq x y z
N MET A 1 -34.01 0.73 -19.91
CA MET A 1 -33.08 1.04 -18.80
C MET A 1 -32.05 -0.09 -18.72
N SER A 2 -30.84 0.08 -19.25
CA SER A 2 -29.74 -0.86 -18.98
C SER A 2 -28.60 -0.11 -18.31
N GLY A 3 -28.42 -0.42 -17.02
CA GLY A 3 -27.43 0.21 -16.15
C GLY A 3 -26.03 -0.13 -16.65
N ARG A 4 -25.34 0.86 -17.21
CA ARG A 4 -23.94 0.76 -17.56
C ARG A 4 -23.15 0.69 -16.24
N GLY A 5 -22.84 -0.53 -15.79
CA GLY A 5 -22.00 -0.76 -14.62
C GLY A 5 -20.69 0.01 -14.73
N LYS A 6 -20.15 0.45 -13.58
CA LYS A 6 -18.95 1.29 -13.37
C LYS A 6 -17.63 0.73 -13.97
N GLY A 7 -17.66 -0.16 -14.95
CA GLY A 7 -16.49 -0.78 -15.59
C GLY A 7 -16.12 -0.24 -16.98
N GLY A 8 -16.91 0.67 -17.57
CA GLY A 8 -16.79 1.05 -18.98
C GLY A 8 -15.94 2.29 -19.30
N LYS A 9 -14.99 2.71 -18.45
CA LYS A 9 -14.04 3.80 -18.79
C LYS A 9 -12.65 3.21 -19.04
N VAL A 10 -11.98 3.69 -20.09
CA VAL A 10 -10.57 3.40 -20.38
C VAL A 10 -9.77 3.58 -19.09
N LYS A 11 -9.16 2.51 -18.57
CA LYS A 11 -8.38 2.55 -17.32
C LYS A 11 -7.17 3.44 -17.54
N GLY A 12 -7.25 4.70 -17.08
CA GLY A 12 -6.07 5.53 -16.87
C GLY A 12 -5.07 4.84 -15.94
N LYS A 13 -3.80 5.26 -15.95
CA LYS A 13 -2.76 4.69 -15.07
C LYS A 13 -3.26 4.67 -13.62
N SER A 14 -3.39 3.48 -13.05
CA SER A 14 -3.82 3.34 -11.66
C SER A 14 -2.72 3.88 -10.73
N LYS A 15 -3.06 4.87 -9.90
CA LYS A 15 -2.14 5.32 -8.83
C LYS A 15 -1.80 4.14 -7.91
N SER A 16 -0.53 3.99 -7.56
CA SER A 16 -0.05 2.95 -6.65
C SER A 16 -0.59 3.19 -5.22
N ARG A 17 -0.61 2.15 -4.38
CA ARG A 17 -1.01 2.31 -2.98
C ARG A 17 -0.05 3.22 -2.21
N SER A 18 1.25 3.16 -2.48
CA SER A 18 2.25 4.08 -1.93
C SER A 18 1.97 5.53 -2.31
N SER A 19 1.74 5.81 -3.61
CA SER A 19 1.42 7.16 -4.08
C SER A 19 0.11 7.70 -3.49
N ARG A 20 -0.90 6.86 -3.25
CA ARG A 20 -2.14 7.27 -2.58
C ARG A 20 -1.94 7.53 -1.08
N ALA A 21 -1.01 6.83 -0.44
CA ALA A 21 -0.69 6.97 0.97
C ALA A 21 0.33 8.08 1.27
N GLY A 22 0.97 8.65 0.24
CA GLY A 22 2.04 9.63 0.41
C GLY A 22 3.35 9.04 0.94
N LEU A 23 3.58 7.74 0.73
CA LEU A 23 4.75 7.02 1.24
C LEU A 23 5.74 6.70 0.12
N GLN A 24 7.04 6.84 0.40
CA GLN A 24 8.12 6.34 -0.47
C GLN A 24 8.24 4.82 -0.41
N PHE A 25 8.00 4.22 0.76
CA PHE A 25 8.10 2.79 0.96
C PHE A 25 7.00 2.02 0.20
N PRO A 26 7.31 0.80 -0.29
CA PRO A 26 6.42 0.08 -1.19
C PRO A 26 5.30 -0.67 -0.43
N VAL A 27 4.20 0.02 -0.12
CA VAL A 27 2.96 -0.53 0.51
C VAL A 27 2.50 -1.83 -0.16
N GLY A 28 2.57 -1.88 -1.51
CA GLY A 28 2.17 -3.04 -2.28
C GLY A 28 3.00 -4.29 -1.97
N ARG A 29 4.31 -4.11 -1.83
CA ARG A 29 5.26 -5.17 -1.51
C ARG A 29 5.10 -5.62 -0.06
N ILE A 30 4.95 -4.68 0.87
CA ILE A 30 4.74 -4.97 2.30
C ILE A 30 3.48 -5.80 2.49
N HIS A 31 2.38 -5.46 1.82
CA HIS A 31 1.17 -6.28 1.86
C HIS A 31 1.40 -7.73 1.38
N ARG A 32 2.19 -7.93 0.33
CA ARG A 32 2.54 -9.26 -0.18
C ARG A 32 3.39 -10.04 0.82
N LEU A 33 4.37 -9.36 1.46
CA LEU A 33 5.22 -9.97 2.48
C LEU A 33 4.42 -10.36 3.72
N LEU A 34 3.49 -9.52 4.18
CA LEU A 34 2.60 -9.84 5.31
C LEU A 34 1.75 -11.10 5.04
N ARG A 35 1.25 -11.28 3.81
CA ARG A 35 0.51 -12.51 3.43
C ARG A 35 1.42 -13.72 3.33
N LYS A 36 2.62 -13.57 2.75
CA LYS A 36 3.58 -14.68 2.64
C LYS A 36 4.11 -15.13 4.01
N GLY A 37 4.19 -14.22 4.97
CA GLY A 37 4.67 -14.51 6.32
C GLY A 37 3.68 -15.25 7.21
N ASN A 38 2.46 -15.55 6.75
CA ASN A 38 1.43 -16.27 7.50
C ASN A 38 1.13 -15.68 8.90
N TYR A 39 1.28 -14.35 9.07
CA TYR A 39 1.04 -13.68 10.37
C TYR A 39 -0.44 -13.69 10.79
N ALA A 40 -1.35 -13.80 9.84
CA ALA A 40 -2.80 -13.92 10.05
C ALA A 40 -3.46 -14.50 8.79
N GLU A 41 -4.64 -15.11 8.96
CA GLU A 41 -5.45 -15.61 7.84
C GLU A 41 -5.86 -14.50 6.86
N ARG A 42 -6.19 -13.31 7.40
CA ARG A 42 -6.55 -12.13 6.61
C ARG A 42 -5.71 -10.92 7.03
N VAL A 43 -5.20 -10.21 6.02
CA VAL A 43 -4.50 -8.93 6.22
C VAL A 43 -5.42 -7.80 5.76
N GLY A 44 -5.78 -6.92 6.69
CA GLY A 44 -6.60 -5.73 6.42
C GLY A 44 -5.88 -4.74 5.47
N ALA A 45 -6.66 -3.96 4.72
CA ALA A 45 -6.10 -3.06 3.70
C ALA A 45 -5.22 -1.93 4.26
N GLY A 46 -5.51 -1.48 5.50
CA GLY A 46 -4.74 -0.45 6.20
C GLY A 46 -3.45 -0.94 6.86
N ALA A 47 -3.36 -2.22 7.21
CA ALA A 47 -2.17 -2.81 7.85
C ALA A 47 -0.85 -2.55 7.10
N PRO A 48 -0.75 -2.81 5.77
CA PRO A 48 0.48 -2.52 5.03
C PRO A 48 0.76 -1.03 4.84
N VAL A 49 -0.24 -0.15 4.98
CA VAL A 49 -0.05 1.31 4.91
C VAL A 49 0.60 1.78 6.21
N TYR A 50 0.03 1.37 7.35
CA TYR A 50 0.56 1.72 8.66
C TYR A 50 2.00 1.22 8.85
N LEU A 51 2.24 -0.06 8.55
CA LEU A 51 3.59 -0.63 8.67
C LEU A 51 4.60 0.05 7.73
N ALA A 52 4.20 0.38 6.50
CA ALA A 52 5.06 1.12 5.58
C ALA A 52 5.45 2.49 6.13
N ALA A 53 4.48 3.23 6.70
CA ALA A 53 4.74 4.54 7.29
C ALA A 53 5.71 4.47 8.48
N VAL A 54 5.52 3.49 9.37
CA VAL A 54 6.41 3.30 10.52
C VAL A 54 7.83 2.93 10.06
N MET A 55 7.97 2.01 9.11
CA MET A 55 9.28 1.64 8.58
C MET A 55 9.98 2.80 7.87
N GLU A 56 9.24 3.60 7.11
CA GLU A 56 9.76 4.79 6.42
C GLU A 56 10.20 5.86 7.43
N TYR A 57 9.40 6.12 8.46
CA TYR A 57 9.75 7.05 9.53
C TYR A 57 11.04 6.62 10.25
N LEU A 58 11.12 5.36 10.68
CA LEU A 58 12.31 4.87 11.38
C LEU A 58 13.56 4.88 10.48
N ALA A 59 13.42 4.55 9.19
CA ALA A 59 14.53 4.64 8.25
C ALA A 59 14.98 6.08 8.03
N ALA A 60 14.04 7.03 7.91
CA ALA A 60 14.35 8.45 7.78
C ALA A 60 15.07 8.98 9.03
N GLU A 61 14.59 8.63 10.23
CA GLU A 61 15.22 9.05 11.50
C GLU A 61 16.67 8.54 11.60
N VAL A 62 16.92 7.27 11.27
CA VAL A 62 18.28 6.71 11.31
C VAL A 62 19.19 7.35 10.26
N LEU A 63 18.67 7.64 9.06
CA LEU A 63 19.43 8.29 8.00
C LEU A 63 19.72 9.76 8.28
N GLU A 64 18.84 10.46 8.98
CA GLU A 64 19.05 11.85 9.40
C GLU A 64 20.15 11.97 10.47
N LEU A 65 20.28 10.95 11.33
CA LEU A 65 21.25 10.93 12.43
C LEU A 65 22.62 10.33 12.06
N ALA A 66 22.77 9.76 10.86
CA ALA A 66 24.00 9.10 10.38
C ALA A 66 24.90 10.06 9.58
#